data_AF-A0AAE0E459-F1
#
_entry.id   AF-A0AAE0E459-F1
#
_cell.length_a   1.000
_cell.length_b   1.000
_cell.length_c   1.000
_cell.angle_alpha   90.00
_cell.angle_beta   90.00
_cell.angle_gamma   90.00
#
_symmetry.space_group_name_H-M   'P 1'
#
loop_
_entity.id
_entity.type
_entity.pdbx_description
1 polymer ?
#
loop_
_entity_poly.entity_id
_entity_poly.type
_entity_poly.pdbx_seq_one_letter_code
_entity_poly.pdbx_strand_id
1 'polypeptide(L)'
;MKMDLFPGTYGVKWIHVNFIVSCRNLDGGFGCTPGGESHAGQIFCCVGALAITGALHHIDKDLLGWWLCERQVKSGGVNGRPEKLPDVCYSWWVLSSLIMIDRVHWISKEKLVEYILDCQDLEMEEFQTDPMTPSMSSIHILE
;
A
#
# COMPACT_ATOMS: atom_id res chain seq x y z
N MET A 1 -12.92 -18.96 -7.09
CA MET A 1 -13.65 -19.12 -5.82
C MET A 1 -14.85 -18.19 -5.87
N LYS A 2 -16.09 -18.69 -5.99
CA LYS A 2 -17.29 -17.84 -5.93
C LYS A 2 -17.63 -17.61 -4.46
N MET A 3 -17.39 -16.40 -3.96
CA MET A 3 -17.92 -15.97 -2.67
C MET A 3 -19.37 -15.53 -2.89
N ASP A 4 -20.28 -16.49 -2.95
CA ASP A 4 -21.72 -16.22 -2.88
C ASP A 4 -22.04 -15.87 -1.41
N LEU A 5 -21.82 -14.59 -1.06
CA LEU A 5 -22.08 -14.02 0.25
C LEU A 5 -23.60 -13.89 0.48
N PHE A 6 -23.98 -14.26 1.71
CA PHE A 6 -25.32 -14.41 2.28
C PHE A 6 -26.44 -13.49 1.72
N PRO A 7 -27.62 -14.05 1.38
CA PRO A 7 -28.75 -13.28 0.89
C PRO A 7 -29.30 -12.36 2.00
N GLY A 8 -29.09 -11.05 1.86
CA GLY A 8 -29.61 -10.02 2.79
C GLY A 8 -28.74 -8.78 2.96
N THR A 9 -27.46 -8.82 2.57
CA THR A 9 -26.50 -7.71 2.81
C THR A 9 -26.33 -6.74 1.64
N TYR A 10 -27.07 -6.91 0.53
CA TYR A 10 -26.87 -6.11 -0.68
C TYR A 10 -26.89 -4.59 -0.40
N GLY A 11 -27.86 -4.08 0.37
CA GLY A 11 -27.94 -2.64 0.68
C GLY A 11 -26.73 -2.09 1.44
N VAL A 12 -26.21 -2.85 2.41
CA VAL A 12 -25.03 -2.45 3.21
C VAL A 12 -23.75 -2.59 2.38
N LYS A 13 -23.66 -3.62 1.54
CA LYS A 13 -22.53 -3.75 0.61
C LYS A 13 -22.41 -2.52 -0.31
N TRP A 14 -23.53 -2.05 -0.86
CA TRP A 14 -23.54 -0.91 -1.77
C TRP A 14 -23.16 0.42 -1.11
N ILE A 15 -23.55 0.67 0.15
CA ILE A 15 -23.20 1.93 0.82
C ILE A 15 -21.69 2.07 1.04
N HIS A 16 -21.02 0.98 1.41
CA HIS A 16 -19.58 0.97 1.61
C HIS A 16 -18.81 1.08 0.29
N VAL A 17 -19.22 0.34 -0.74
CA VAL A 17 -18.60 0.43 -2.08
C VAL A 17 -18.71 1.86 -2.63
N ASN A 18 -19.89 2.50 -2.54
CA ASN A 18 -20.07 3.87 -3.02
C ASN A 18 -19.18 4.87 -2.28
N PHE A 19 -19.05 4.74 -0.96
CA PHE A 19 -18.14 5.59 -0.20
C PHE A 19 -16.68 5.39 -0.63
N ILE A 20 -16.21 4.14 -0.75
CA ILE A 20 -14.85 3.86 -1.20
C ILE A 20 -14.60 4.44 -2.58
N VAL A 21 -15.52 4.24 -3.53
CA VAL A 21 -15.39 4.78 -4.89
C VAL A 21 -15.34 6.31 -4.89
N SER A 22 -16.06 6.98 -3.98
CA SER A 22 -16.02 8.44 -3.85
C SER A 22 -14.69 8.98 -3.31
N CYS A 23 -13.86 8.14 -2.68
CA CYS A 23 -12.51 8.48 -2.21
C CYS A 23 -11.43 8.36 -3.30
N ARG A 24 -11.78 7.91 -4.52
CA ARG A 24 -10.83 7.78 -5.64
C ARG A 24 -10.45 9.16 -6.18
N ASN A 25 -9.17 9.34 -6.48
CA ASN A 25 -8.60 10.55 -7.05
C ASN A 25 -8.30 10.41 -8.55
N LEU A 26 -8.00 11.55 -9.20
CA LEU A 26 -7.66 11.63 -10.63
C LEU A 26 -6.41 10.83 -11.00
N ASP A 27 -5.50 10.67 -10.05
CA ASP A 27 -4.25 9.92 -10.19
C ASP A 27 -4.44 8.40 -10.04
N GLY A 28 -5.69 7.95 -9.85
CA GLY A 28 -6.07 6.55 -9.65
C GLY A 28 -6.00 6.08 -8.20
N GLY A 29 -5.33 6.83 -7.31
CA GLY A 29 -5.20 6.51 -5.90
C GLY A 29 -6.47 6.77 -5.08
N PHE A 30 -6.38 6.51 -3.78
CA PHE A 30 -7.45 6.69 -2.82
C PHE A 30 -6.99 7.51 -1.62
N GLY A 31 -7.82 8.47 -1.21
CA GLY A 31 -7.68 9.19 0.04
C GLY A 31 -8.47 8.56 1.18
N CYS A 32 -8.25 9.06 2.40
CA CYS A 32 -9.02 8.66 3.59
C CYS A 32 -10.48 9.16 3.54
N THR A 33 -10.75 10.23 2.78
CA THR A 33 -12.08 10.80 2.51
C THR A 33 -12.15 11.30 1.06
N PRO A 34 -13.34 11.58 0.51
CA PRO A 34 -13.47 12.21 -0.82
C PRO A 34 -12.68 13.51 -0.91
N GLY A 35 -11.81 13.60 -1.92
CA GLY A 35 -10.88 14.73 -2.12
C GLY A 35 -9.64 14.72 -1.22
N GLY A 36 -9.46 13.71 -0.36
CA GLY A 36 -8.24 13.51 0.42
C GLY A 36 -7.07 13.03 -0.45
N GLU A 37 -5.83 13.35 -0.05
CA GLU A 37 -4.62 12.98 -0.78
C GLU A 37 -4.47 11.45 -0.93
N SER A 38 -4.07 11.00 -2.13
CA SER A 38 -3.78 9.60 -2.39
C SER A 38 -2.63 9.09 -1.52
N HIS A 39 -2.87 7.97 -0.83
CA HIS A 39 -1.88 7.39 0.08
C HIS A 39 -1.89 5.86 0.03
N ALA A 40 -0.72 5.23 -0.04
CA ALA A 40 -0.57 3.78 -0.23
C ALA A 40 -1.32 2.95 0.83
N GLY A 41 -1.30 3.37 2.10
CA GLY A 41 -2.06 2.70 3.16
C GLY A 41 -3.59 2.78 2.95
N GLN A 42 -4.10 3.91 2.46
CA GLN A 42 -5.54 4.07 2.17
C GLN A 42 -5.93 3.27 0.93
N ILE A 43 -5.05 3.26 -0.09
CA ILE A 43 -5.20 2.43 -1.28
C ILE A 43 -5.29 0.97 -0.90
N PHE A 44 -4.40 0.46 -0.04
CA PHE A 44 -4.47 -0.93 0.42
C PHE A 44 -5.84 -1.27 1.02
N CYS A 45 -6.33 -0.44 1.94
CA CYS A 45 -7.64 -0.64 2.57
C CYS A 45 -8.79 -0.59 1.55
N CYS A 46 -8.79 0.39 0.65
CA CYS A 46 -9.83 0.58 -0.36
C CYS A 46 -9.85 -0.56 -1.38
N VAL A 47 -8.68 -0.92 -1.94
CA VAL A 47 -8.54 -2.02 -2.90
C VAL A 47 -8.91 -3.35 -2.24
N GLY A 48 -8.47 -3.59 -1.00
CA GLY A 48 -8.82 -4.79 -0.24
C GLY A 48 -10.31 -4.93 0.02
N ALA A 49 -10.97 -3.84 0.43
CA ALA A 49 -12.42 -3.82 0.62
C ALA A 49 -13.17 -4.07 -0.70
N LEU A 50 -12.72 -3.47 -1.80
CA LEU A 50 -13.27 -3.72 -3.14
C LEU A 50 -13.01 -5.16 -3.61
N ALA A 51 -11.87 -5.76 -3.28
CA ALA A 51 -11.58 -7.16 -3.56
C ALA A 51 -12.52 -8.11 -2.82
N ILE A 52 -12.67 -7.93 -1.50
CA ILE A 52 -13.55 -8.75 -0.65
C ILE A 52 -15.01 -8.64 -1.10
N THR A 53 -15.44 -7.46 -1.53
CA THR A 53 -16.80 -7.24 -2.02
C THR A 53 -17.00 -7.63 -3.49
N GLY A 54 -15.97 -8.07 -4.21
CA GLY A 54 -16.07 -8.39 -5.64
C GLY A 54 -16.33 -7.17 -6.53
N ALA A 55 -15.92 -5.98 -6.08
CA ALA A 55 -16.16 -4.68 -6.67
C ALA A 55 -14.89 -4.04 -7.30
N LEU A 56 -13.85 -4.83 -7.57
CA LEU A 56 -12.60 -4.35 -8.19
C LEU A 56 -12.79 -3.73 -9.59
N HIS A 57 -13.93 -3.96 -10.24
CA HIS A 57 -14.24 -3.36 -11.55
C HIS A 57 -14.42 -1.83 -11.50
N HIS A 58 -14.52 -1.22 -10.30
CA HIS A 58 -14.50 0.24 -10.14
C HIS A 58 -13.09 0.85 -10.21
N ILE A 59 -12.04 0.03 -10.16
CA ILE A 59 -10.65 0.47 -10.17
C ILE A 59 -10.13 0.43 -11.61
N ASP A 60 -9.54 1.54 -12.03
CA ASP A 60 -8.64 1.54 -13.18
C ASP A 60 -7.30 0.94 -12.76
N LYS A 61 -7.09 -0.33 -13.10
CA LYS A 61 -5.94 -1.11 -12.63
C LYS A 61 -4.62 -0.60 -13.18
N ASP A 62 -4.60 -0.05 -14.39
CA ASP A 62 -3.37 0.43 -15.02
C ASP A 62 -2.98 1.79 -14.47
N LEU A 63 -3.96 2.69 -14.29
CA LEU A 63 -3.71 3.99 -13.68
C LEU A 63 -3.25 3.85 -12.22
N LEU A 64 -3.94 3.02 -11.43
CA LEU A 64 -3.55 2.76 -10.05
C LEU A 64 -2.20 2.01 -9.98
N GLY A 65 -1.99 1.05 -10.88
CA GLY A 65 -0.72 0.33 -11.00
C GLY A 65 0.45 1.27 -11.24
N TRP A 66 0.30 2.19 -12.19
CA TRP A 66 1.31 3.23 -12.46
C TRP A 66 1.59 4.06 -11.21
N TRP A 67 0.55 4.54 -10.53
CA TRP A 67 0.71 5.34 -9.31
C TRP A 67 1.48 4.61 -8.20
N LEU A 68 1.18 3.32 -8.00
CA LEU A 68 1.81 2.47 -6.99
C LEU A 68 3.27 2.13 -7.34
N CYS A 69 3.57 1.88 -8.61
CA CYS A 69 4.93 1.54 -9.05
C CYS A 69 5.89 2.73 -8.99
N GLU A 70 5.39 3.94 -9.27
CA GLU A 70 6.11 5.21 -9.06
C GLU A 70 6.38 5.52 -7.57
N ARG A 71 6.01 4.63 -6.64
CA ARG A 71 6.44 4.70 -5.24
C ARG A 71 7.81 4.06 -5.02
N GLN A 72 8.26 3.16 -5.88
CA GLN A 72 9.57 2.52 -5.72
C GLN A 72 10.69 3.51 -6.06
N VAL A 73 11.46 3.89 -5.04
CA VAL A 73 12.57 4.84 -5.20
C VAL A 73 13.86 4.10 -5.58
N LYS A 74 14.92 4.87 -5.91
CA LYS A 74 16.20 4.33 -6.37
C LYS A 74 16.84 3.32 -5.40
N SER A 75 16.64 3.51 -4.09
CA SER A 75 17.12 2.60 -3.03
C SER A 75 16.35 1.29 -2.93
N GLY A 76 15.30 1.09 -3.72
CA GLY A 76 14.50 -0.14 -3.74
C GLY A 76 13.27 -0.13 -2.84
N GLY A 77 13.29 0.68 -1.79
CA GLY A 77 12.14 0.93 -0.92
C GLY A 77 11.00 1.65 -1.62
N VAL A 78 9.83 1.65 -0.99
CA VAL A 78 8.61 2.29 -1.51
C VAL A 78 8.10 3.35 -0.53
N ASN A 79 7.60 4.47 -1.05
CA ASN A 79 7.00 5.53 -0.23
C ASN A 79 5.46 5.48 -0.22
N GLY A 80 4.86 6.16 0.75
CA GLY A 80 3.40 6.19 0.90
C GLY A 80 2.69 7.14 -0.06
N ARG A 81 3.41 8.14 -0.56
CA ARG A 81 2.93 9.19 -1.45
C ARG A 81 4.12 9.89 -2.14
N PRO A 82 3.89 10.63 -3.25
CA PRO A 82 4.95 11.34 -3.96
C PRO A 82 5.78 12.25 -3.04
N GLU A 83 7.07 12.41 -3.38
CA GLU A 83 8.01 13.31 -2.69
C GLU A 83 8.21 13.01 -1.18
N LYS A 84 7.98 11.77 -0.76
CA LYS A 84 8.28 11.28 0.60
C LYS A 84 9.34 10.19 0.59
N LEU A 85 9.99 10.05 1.75
CA LEU A 85 10.97 8.99 1.98
C LEU A 85 10.28 7.61 1.96
N PRO A 86 11.00 6.56 1.55
CA PRO A 86 10.50 5.20 1.66
C PRO A 86 10.36 4.78 3.12
N ASP A 87 9.43 3.88 3.38
CA ASP A 87 9.26 3.24 4.69
C ASP A 87 8.95 1.75 4.47
N VAL A 88 9.57 0.87 5.25
CA VAL A 88 9.42 -0.58 5.14
C VAL A 88 7.96 -1.03 5.16
N CYS A 89 7.07 -0.35 5.90
CA CYS A 89 5.66 -0.73 5.97
C CYS A 89 4.94 -0.59 4.62
N TYR A 90 5.37 0.37 3.78
CA TYR A 90 4.81 0.53 2.44
C TYR A 90 5.17 -0.64 1.53
N SER A 91 6.21 -1.42 1.85
CA SER A 91 6.50 -2.67 1.13
C SER A 91 5.30 -3.61 1.18
N TRP A 92 4.59 -3.69 2.32
CA TRP A 92 3.36 -4.47 2.42
C TRP A 92 2.18 -3.78 1.72
N TRP A 93 1.95 -2.49 1.99
CA TRP A 93 0.78 -1.76 1.48
C TRP A 93 0.78 -1.67 -0.05
N VAL A 94 1.93 -1.33 -0.65
CA VAL A 94 2.09 -1.19 -2.10
C VAL A 94 2.08 -2.55 -2.78
N LEU A 95 2.88 -3.51 -2.31
CA LEU A 95 2.99 -4.83 -2.93
C LEU A 95 1.66 -5.58 -2.92
N SER A 96 0.96 -5.59 -1.78
CA SER A 96 -0.33 -6.27 -1.67
C SER A 96 -1.38 -5.63 -2.59
N SER A 97 -1.37 -4.30 -2.71
CA SER A 97 -2.27 -3.58 -3.63
C SER A 97 -1.99 -3.95 -5.08
N LEU A 98 -0.71 -4.01 -5.48
CA LEU A 98 -0.30 -4.43 -6.81
C LEU A 98 -0.68 -5.88 -7.11
N ILE A 99 -0.58 -6.79 -6.14
CA ILE A 99 -1.04 -8.18 -6.30
C ILE A 99 -2.56 -8.23 -6.53
N MET A 100 -3.35 -7.48 -5.74
CA MET A 100 -4.81 -7.46 -5.89
C MET A 100 -5.29 -6.96 -7.26
N ILE A 101 -4.50 -6.11 -7.91
CA ILE A 101 -4.80 -5.58 -9.25
C ILE A 101 -3.98 -6.24 -10.37
N ASP A 102 -3.21 -7.30 -10.07
CA ASP A 102 -2.39 -8.05 -11.03
C ASP A 102 -1.31 -7.21 -11.76
N ARG A 103 -0.61 -6.36 -10.99
CA ARG A 103 0.44 -5.44 -11.48
C ARG A 103 1.76 -5.54 -10.71
N VAL A 104 1.93 -6.59 -9.91
CA VAL A 104 3.16 -6.80 -9.11
C VAL A 104 4.45 -6.82 -9.95
N HIS A 105 4.37 -7.25 -11.21
CA HIS A 105 5.51 -7.33 -12.12
C HIS A 105 6.04 -5.96 -12.59
N TRP A 106 5.40 -4.84 -12.21
CA TRP A 106 5.82 -3.48 -12.57
C TRP A 106 6.83 -2.88 -11.60
N ILE A 107 7.12 -3.53 -10.47
CA ILE A 107 8.20 -3.12 -9.54
C ILE A 107 9.35 -4.13 -9.57
N SER A 108 10.55 -3.68 -9.21
CA SER A 108 11.68 -4.58 -9.01
C SER A 108 11.52 -5.31 -7.67
N LYS A 109 11.29 -6.62 -7.74
CA LYS A 109 11.23 -7.50 -6.58
C LYS A 109 12.57 -7.56 -5.86
N GLU A 110 13.66 -7.66 -6.62
CA GLU A 110 15.02 -7.84 -6.13
C GLU A 110 15.42 -6.66 -5.24
N LYS A 111 15.22 -5.43 -5.74
CA LYS A 111 15.51 -4.22 -4.98
C LYS A 111 14.63 -4.03 -3.75
N LEU A 112 13.36 -4.45 -3.83
CA LEU A 112 12.47 -4.36 -2.68
C LEU A 112 12.89 -5.35 -1.57
N VAL A 113 13.31 -6.56 -1.96
CA VAL A 113 13.86 -7.55 -1.02
C VAL A 113 15.13 -7.04 -0.36
N GLU A 114 16.07 -6.51 -1.14
CA GLU A 114 17.30 -5.87 -0.61
C GLU A 114 16.95 -4.78 0.41
N TYR A 115 16.04 -3.86 0.07
CA TYR A 115 15.61 -2.79 0.97
C TYR A 115 14.97 -3.31 2.28
N ILE A 116 14.10 -4.32 2.21
CA ILE A 116 13.48 -4.90 3.42
C ILE A 116 14.54 -5.52 4.33
N LEU A 117 15.50 -6.24 3.75
CA LEU A 117 16.61 -6.85 4.50
C LEU A 117 17.51 -5.79 5.13
N ASP A 118 17.77 -4.70 4.43
CA ASP A 118 18.55 -3.57 4.95
C ASP A 118 17.83 -2.83 6.10
N CYS A 119 16.50 -2.95 6.21
CA CYS A 119 15.73 -2.39 7.33
C CYS A 119 15.69 -3.30 8.57
N GLN A 120 16.29 -4.49 8.51
CA GLN A 120 16.27 -5.45 9.62
C GLN A 120 17.32 -5.06 10.68
N ASP A 121 16.86 -4.72 11.88
CA ASP A 121 17.73 -4.53 13.04
C ASP A 121 17.99 -5.88 13.70
N LEU A 122 19.20 -6.40 13.51
CA LEU A 122 19.61 -7.69 14.06
C LEU A 122 19.89 -7.64 15.58
N GLU A 123 20.09 -6.46 16.16
CA GLU A 123 20.30 -6.32 17.60
C GLU A 123 18.96 -6.31 18.35
N MET A 124 17.96 -5.64 17.79
CA MET A 124 16.63 -5.50 18.41
C MET A 124 15.61 -6.53 17.93
N GLU A 125 15.96 -7.36 16.93
CA GLU A 125 15.05 -8.32 16.28
C GLU A 125 13.78 -7.68 15.69
N GLU A 126 13.87 -6.41 15.27
CA GLU A 126 12.77 -5.60 14.73
C GLU A 126 13.07 -5.06 13.32
N PHE A 127 12.05 -4.55 12.63
CA PHE A 127 12.23 -3.81 11.38
C PHE A 127 12.10 -2.32 11.64
N GLN A 128 13.11 -1.55 11.22
CA GLN A 128 13.11 -0.10 11.28
C GLN A 128 12.35 0.50 10.10
N THR A 129 11.96 1.77 10.21
CA THR A 129 11.24 2.47 9.12
C THR A 129 12.07 2.53 7.84
N ASP A 130 13.37 2.75 7.96
CA ASP A 130 14.31 2.77 6.83
C ASP A 130 15.74 2.44 7.32
N PRO A 131 16.68 2.07 6.41
CA PRO A 131 18.03 1.64 6.78
C PRO A 131 18.93 2.71 7.41
N MET A 132 18.54 3.99 7.33
CA MET A 132 19.33 5.12 7.86
C MET A 132 18.83 5.60 9.23
N THR A 133 17.70 5.07 9.71
CA THR A 133 17.22 5.39 11.05
C THR A 133 18.17 4.74 12.08
N PRO A 134 18.74 5.50 13.04
CA PRO A 134 19.61 4.91 14.05
C PRO A 134 18.84 3.87 14.88
N SER A 135 19.46 2.72 15.15
CA SER A 135 18.93 1.76 16.10
C SER A 135 18.71 2.45 17.46
N MET A 136 17.64 2.09 18.18
CA MET A 136 17.43 2.58 19.54
C MET A 136 18.63 2.25 20.47
N SER A 137 19.43 1.21 20.16
CA SER A 137 20.70 0.92 20.85
C SER A 137 21.76 2.01 20.68
N SER A 138 21.81 2.68 19.51
CA SER A 138 22.82 3.70 19.23
C SER A 138 22.58 5.01 19.98
N ILE A 139 21.33 5.29 20.38
CA ILE A 139 20.96 6.49 21.16
C ILE A 139 21.44 6.36 22.61
N HIS A 140 21.46 5.14 23.18
CA HIS A 140 21.87 4.88 24.55
C HIS A 140 23.40 4.82 24.78
N ILE A 141 24.22 4.98 23.73
CA ILE A 141 25.69 5.03 23.85
C ILE A 141 26.21 6.48 23.94
N LEU A 142 25.32 7.49 23.83
CA LEU A 142 25.68 8.91 23.85
C LEU A 142 25.25 9.68 25.12
N GLU A 143 24.82 8.99 26.17
CA GLU A 143 24.59 9.55 27.53
C GLU A 143 25.45 8.82 28.57
#